data_AF-A0A0C2FTA9-F1
#
_entry.id   AF-A0A0C2FTA9-F1
#
_cell.length_a   1.000
_cell.length_b   1.000
_cell.length_c   1.000
_cell.angle_alpha   90.00
_cell.angle_beta   90.00
_cell.angle_gamma   90.00
#
_symmetry.space_group_name_H-M   'P 1'
#
loop_
_entity.id
_entity.type
_entity.pdbx_description
1 polymer ?
#
loop_
_entity_poly.entity_id
_entity_poly.type
_entity_poly.pdbx_seq_one_letter_code
_entity_poly.pdbx_strand_id
1 'polypeptide(L)'
;MVIEASDKEKLDEVDMILAAEDGQIKRSRDPKMCHHNARQKCAHCLPIDPYDEDYLKSKDIKHMSFHAHVRKLTSGHGKGSQVKRPLENIRCAINLNCPAHKPYPKGVCTKCKPPMMTLNRQ
;
A
#
# COMPACT_ATOMS: atom_id res chain seq x y z
N MET A 1 13.43 12.00 -3.59
CA MET A 1 12.40 13.06 -3.73
C MET A 1 11.12 12.35 -4.11
N VAL A 2 10.05 12.55 -3.33
CA VAL A 2 8.71 12.03 -3.64
C VAL A 2 8.09 12.95 -4.68
N ILE A 3 7.61 12.41 -5.80
CA ILE A 3 6.87 13.19 -6.81
C ILE A 3 5.39 13.08 -6.49
N GLU A 4 4.70 14.22 -6.40
CA GLU A 4 3.24 14.25 -6.29
C GLU A 4 2.60 13.86 -7.62
N ALA A 5 1.62 12.94 -7.59
CA ALA A 5 0.84 12.59 -8.76
C ALA A 5 -0.04 13.77 -9.20
N SER A 6 -0.21 13.97 -10.51
CA SER A 6 -1.04 15.03 -11.07
C SER A 6 -2.51 14.70 -10.91
N ASP A 7 -3.30 15.57 -10.26
CA ASP A 7 -4.75 15.36 -10.04
C ASP A 7 -5.61 15.40 -11.33
N LYS A 8 -4.98 15.45 -12.52
CA LYS A 8 -5.64 15.59 -13.82
C LYS A 8 -5.82 14.28 -14.58
N GLU A 9 -5.28 13.17 -14.08
CA GLU A 9 -5.39 11.86 -14.73
C GLU A 9 -6.72 11.21 -14.36
N LYS A 10 -7.50 10.82 -15.38
CA LYS A 10 -8.72 10.04 -15.20
C LYS A 10 -8.33 8.63 -14.77
N LEU A 11 -8.83 8.18 -13.63
CA LEU A 11 -8.66 6.80 -13.17
C LEU A 11 -9.37 5.84 -14.14
N ASP A 12 -8.78 4.66 -14.32
CA ASP A 12 -9.41 3.60 -15.10
C ASP A 12 -10.64 3.06 -14.37
N GLU A 13 -11.63 2.60 -15.14
CA GLU A 13 -12.90 2.10 -14.61
C GLU A 13 -12.68 0.91 -13.66
N VAL A 14 -11.69 0.06 -13.95
CA VAL A 14 -11.34 -1.08 -13.10
C VAL A 14 -10.84 -0.63 -11.72
N ASP A 15 -10.05 0.44 -11.65
CA ASP A 15 -9.53 0.95 -10.40
C ASP A 15 -10.65 1.53 -9.54
N MET A 16 -11.65 2.17 -10.17
CA MET A 16 -12.83 2.68 -9.48
C MET A 16 -13.66 1.54 -8.86
N ILE A 17 -13.87 0.45 -9.62
CA ILE A 17 -14.61 -0.72 -9.13
C ILE A 17 -13.85 -1.36 -7.97
N LEU A 18 -12.56 -1.64 -8.16
CA LEU A 18 -11.74 -2.30 -7.14
C LEU A 18 -11.48 -1.43 -5.92
N ALA A 19 -11.51 -0.10 -6.03
CA ALA A 19 -11.44 0.80 -4.89
C ALA A 19 -12.70 0.75 -4.00
N ALA A 20 -13.87 0.47 -4.59
CA ALA A 20 -15.14 0.39 -3.87
C ALA A 20 -15.32 -0.93 -3.10
N GLU A 21 -14.62 -2.01 -3.47
CA GLU A 21 -14.72 -3.32 -2.82
C GLU A 21 -13.93 -3.39 -1.51
N ASP A 22 -14.39 -4.15 -0.51
CA ASP A 22 -13.65 -4.33 0.75
C ASP A 22 -12.48 -5.33 0.59
N GLY A 23 -12.62 -6.31 -0.30
CA GLY A 23 -11.67 -7.40 -0.51
C GLY A 23 -11.60 -8.38 0.66
N GLN A 24 -12.55 -8.36 1.59
CA GLN A 24 -12.49 -9.21 2.78
C GLN A 24 -12.74 -10.68 2.45
N ILE A 25 -11.87 -11.55 2.95
CA ILE A 25 -11.96 -12.99 2.71
C ILE A 25 -12.79 -13.63 3.82
N LYS A 26 -13.97 -14.12 3.46
CA LYS A 26 -14.88 -14.78 4.40
C LYS A 26 -14.35 -16.15 4.79
N ARG A 27 -14.21 -16.40 6.08
CA ARG A 27 -13.82 -17.71 6.64
C ARG A 27 -15.04 -18.48 7.12
N SER A 28 -15.00 -19.81 6.96
CA SER A 28 -15.95 -20.72 7.59
C SER A 28 -15.65 -20.90 9.08
N ARG A 29 -16.64 -21.36 9.83
CA ARG A 29 -16.44 -21.72 11.24
C ARG A 29 -15.47 -22.91 11.35
N ASP A 30 -14.45 -22.77 12.20
CA ASP A 30 -13.56 -23.88 12.54
C ASP A 30 -14.20 -24.72 13.67
N PRO A 31 -14.53 -26.00 13.45
CA PRO A 31 -15.14 -26.84 14.48
C PRO A 31 -14.27 -27.03 15.73
N LYS A 32 -12.94 -26.91 15.61
CA LYS A 32 -11.99 -27.16 16.70
C LYS A 32 -11.71 -25.90 17.52
N MET A 33 -11.64 -24.74 16.87
CA MET A 33 -11.24 -23.48 17.51
C MET A 33 -12.41 -22.52 17.82
N CYS A 34 -13.58 -22.71 17.19
CA CYS A 34 -14.73 -21.83 17.40
C CYS A 34 -15.66 -22.35 18.51
N HIS A 35 -15.46 -21.84 19.73
CA HIS A 35 -16.32 -22.09 20.89
C HIS A 35 -17.45 -21.05 21.02
N HIS A 36 -18.27 -20.89 19.98
CA HIS A 36 -19.38 -19.95 19.99
C HIS A 36 -20.60 -20.49 19.22
N ASN A 37 -21.76 -19.88 19.42
CA ASN A 37 -22.99 -20.28 18.74
C ASN A 37 -22.96 -19.91 17.24
N ALA A 38 -23.86 -20.48 16.44
CA ALA A 38 -23.86 -20.35 14.98
C ALA A 38 -23.95 -18.89 14.46
N ARG A 39 -24.55 -17.98 15.23
CA ARG A 39 -24.70 -16.56 14.87
C ARG A 39 -23.62 -15.64 15.45
N GLN A 40 -22.67 -16.19 16.20
CA GLN A 40 -21.55 -15.45 16.78
C GLN A 40 -20.32 -15.60 15.88
N LYS A 41 -19.37 -14.65 16.01
CA LYS A 41 -18.06 -14.72 15.35
C LYS A 41 -16.96 -14.53 16.39
N CYS A 42 -15.83 -15.18 16.20
CA CYS A 42 -14.61 -15.03 16.98
C CYS A 42 -13.40 -14.75 16.07
N ALA A 43 -12.23 -14.53 16.66
CA ALA A 43 -10.98 -14.28 15.93
C ALA A 43 -10.61 -15.37 14.91
N HIS A 44 -11.14 -16.60 15.05
CA HIS A 44 -10.87 -17.71 14.14
C HIS A 44 -11.82 -17.78 12.93
N CYS A 45 -12.98 -17.11 12.97
CA CYS A 45 -13.98 -17.15 11.89
C CYS A 45 -14.41 -15.77 11.38
N LEU A 46 -13.89 -14.69 11.97
CA LEU A 46 -14.00 -13.35 11.40
C LEU A 46 -13.35 -13.32 10.01
N PRO A 47 -13.92 -12.56 9.05
CA PRO A 47 -13.26 -12.30 7.78
C PRO A 47 -11.86 -11.74 8.01
N ILE A 48 -10.93 -12.11 7.14
CA ILE A 48 -9.55 -11.62 7.17
C ILE A 48 -9.35 -10.59 6.06
N ASP A 49 -8.33 -9.77 6.24
CA ASP A 49 -7.97 -8.76 5.27
C ASP A 49 -7.34 -9.37 4.01
N PRO A 50 -7.49 -8.72 2.84
CA PRO A 50 -6.91 -9.20 1.59
C PRO A 50 -5.37 -9.25 1.57
N TYR A 51 -4.72 -8.61 2.55
CA TYR A 51 -3.26 -8.55 2.70
C TYR A 51 -2.71 -9.47 3.81
N ASP A 52 -3.53 -10.39 4.31
CA ASP A 52 -3.13 -11.37 5.34
C ASP A 52 -2.03 -12.30 4.81
N GLU A 53 -0.88 -12.33 5.47
CA GLU A 53 0.30 -13.05 4.98
C GLU A 53 0.13 -14.57 5.02
N ASP A 54 -0.60 -15.08 6.00
CA ASP A 54 -0.81 -16.52 6.17
C ASP A 54 -1.78 -17.04 5.10
N TYR A 55 -2.83 -16.28 4.79
CA TYR A 55 -3.71 -16.60 3.68
C TYR A 55 -2.98 -16.61 2.34
N LEU A 56 -2.19 -15.56 2.04
CA LEU A 56 -1.45 -15.47 0.78
C LEU A 56 -0.47 -16.64 0.63
N LYS A 57 0.25 -17.00 1.70
CA LYS A 57 1.13 -18.18 1.72
C LYS A 57 0.35 -19.47 1.49
N SER A 58 -0.80 -19.65 2.15
CA SER A 58 -1.62 -20.87 2.03
C SER A 58 -2.21 -21.10 0.63
N LYS A 59 -2.31 -20.03 -0.17
CA LYS A 59 -2.83 -20.05 -1.54
C LYS A 59 -1.72 -19.93 -2.60
N ASP A 60 -0.45 -20.01 -2.19
CA ASP A 60 0.71 -19.83 -3.07
C ASP A 60 0.71 -18.48 -3.82
N ILE A 61 0.13 -17.44 -3.21
CA ILE A 61 0.10 -16.09 -3.75
C ILE A 61 1.39 -15.37 -3.33
N LYS A 62 2.27 -15.13 -4.31
CA LYS A 62 3.60 -14.56 -4.06
C LYS A 62 3.58 -13.07 -3.71
N HIS A 63 2.67 -12.32 -4.30
CA HIS A 63 2.53 -10.88 -4.11
C HIS A 63 1.06 -10.53 -3.93
N MET A 64 0.76 -9.63 -2.99
CA MET A 64 -0.58 -9.08 -2.84
C MET A 64 -0.93 -8.16 -4.02
N SER A 65 -2.23 -7.99 -4.29
CA SER A 65 -2.68 -7.04 -5.30
C SER A 65 -2.39 -5.60 -4.90
N PHE A 66 -2.33 -4.71 -5.88
CA PHE A 66 -2.15 -3.27 -5.65
C PHE A 66 -3.18 -2.70 -4.67
N HIS A 67 -4.46 -2.99 -4.87
CA HIS A 67 -5.54 -2.54 -3.99
C HIS A 67 -5.46 -3.12 -2.57
N ALA A 68 -4.96 -4.34 -2.40
CA ALA A 68 -4.69 -4.91 -1.08
C ALA A 68 -3.52 -4.19 -0.38
N HIS A 69 -2.47 -3.84 -1.12
CA HIS A 69 -1.35 -3.05 -0.60
C HIS A 69 -1.80 -1.65 -0.16
N VAL A 70 -2.59 -0.94 -0.98
CA VAL A 70 -3.17 0.35 -0.62
C VAL A 70 -3.99 0.25 0.66
N ARG A 71 -4.82 -0.81 0.80
CA ARG A 71 -5.60 -1.06 2.02
C ARG A 71 -4.71 -1.26 3.24
N LYS A 72 -3.62 -2.01 3.10
CA LYS A 72 -2.63 -2.24 4.18
C LYS A 72 -2.01 -0.92 4.67
N LEU A 73 -1.75 0.02 3.76
CA LEU A 73 -1.22 1.34 4.10
C LEU A 73 -2.26 2.23 4.79
N THR A 74 -3.54 2.11 4.41
CA THR A 74 -4.62 2.95 4.96
C THR A 74 -5.28 2.38 6.22
N SER A 75 -5.19 1.07 6.47
CA SER A 75 -5.96 0.38 7.53
C SER A 75 -5.61 0.81 8.96
N GLY A 76 -4.41 1.34 9.18
CA GLY A 76 -3.97 1.85 10.49
C GLY A 76 -4.57 3.19 10.90
N HIS A 77 -5.30 3.88 10.00
CA HIS A 77 -5.81 5.22 10.26
C HIS A 77 -7.31 5.19 10.50
N GLY A 78 -7.75 5.61 11.70
CA GLY A 78 -9.17 5.66 12.05
C GLY A 78 -9.97 6.54 11.08
N LYS A 79 -11.29 6.34 11.01
CA LYS A 79 -12.21 6.99 10.05
C LYS A 79 -12.13 8.54 9.97
N GLY A 80 -11.46 9.21 10.91
CA GLY A 80 -11.25 10.67 10.92
C GLY A 80 -9.87 11.18 10.48
N SER A 81 -8.88 10.30 10.29
CA SER A 81 -7.54 10.67 9.80
C SER A 81 -7.31 10.00 8.44
N GLN A 82 -7.82 10.60 7.37
CA GLN A 82 -7.52 10.07 6.04
C GLN A 82 -6.07 10.39 5.67
N VAL A 83 -5.26 9.35 5.44
CA VAL A 83 -3.98 9.51 4.76
C VAL A 83 -4.28 10.00 3.34
N LYS A 84 -4.07 11.29 3.10
CA LYS A 84 -4.43 11.91 1.82
C LYS A 84 -3.64 11.37 0.63
N ARG A 85 -2.47 10.76 0.87
CA ARG A 85 -1.59 10.18 -0.17
C ARG A 85 -0.80 8.99 0.40
N PRO A 86 -1.38 7.77 0.41
CA PRO A 86 -0.69 6.60 0.96
C PRO A 86 0.44 6.07 0.06
N LEU A 87 0.45 6.45 -1.21
CA LEU A 87 1.42 5.99 -2.20
C LEU A 87 2.43 7.08 -2.53
N GLU A 88 3.70 6.69 -2.62
CA GLU A 88 4.81 7.58 -2.96
C GLU A 88 5.56 7.06 -4.19
N ASN A 89 5.71 7.90 -5.21
CA ASN A 89 6.55 7.59 -6.36
C ASN A 89 8.01 7.98 -6.05
N ILE A 90 8.85 6.97 -5.81
CA ILE A 90 10.27 7.16 -5.50
C ILE A 90 11.02 7.56 -6.77
N ARG A 91 11.64 8.74 -6.76
CA ARG A 91 12.56 9.20 -7.82
C ARG A 91 14.01 9.17 -7.36
N CYS A 92 14.82 8.38 -8.05
CA CYS A 92 16.27 8.25 -7.82
C CYS A 92 17.12 9.11 -8.77
N ALA A 93 16.55 10.18 -9.33
CA ALA A 93 17.27 11.11 -10.21
C ALA A 93 17.80 12.32 -9.44
N ILE A 94 18.94 12.87 -9.88
CA ILE A 94 19.47 14.13 -9.38
C ILE A 94 18.51 15.28 -9.72
N ASN A 95 18.32 16.22 -8.79
CA ASN A 95 17.59 17.45 -9.09
C ASN A 95 18.49 18.38 -9.92
N LEU A 96 18.12 18.62 -11.18
CA LEU A 96 18.85 19.51 -12.09
C LEU A 96 18.64 20.99 -11.76
N ASN A 97 17.56 21.34 -11.07
CA ASN A 97 17.15 22.71 -10.78
C ASN A 97 17.49 23.11 -9.34
N CYS A 98 18.73 22.87 -8.91
CA CYS A 98 19.17 23.28 -7.57
C CYS A 98 19.61 24.75 -7.57
N PRO A 99 19.03 25.63 -6.73
CA PRO A 99 19.36 27.05 -6.73
C PRO A 99 20.73 27.36 -6.10
N ALA A 100 21.35 26.40 -5.39
CA ALA A 100 22.54 26.63 -4.57
C ALA A 100 23.88 26.45 -5.33
N HIS A 101 23.86 25.86 -6.53
CA HIS A 101 25.08 25.58 -7.28
C HIS A 101 24.80 25.57 -8.79
N LYS A 102 25.88 25.61 -9.59
CA LYS A 102 25.77 25.39 -11.03
C LYS A 102 25.10 24.03 -11.30
N PRO A 103 24.22 23.93 -12.32
CA PRO A 103 23.57 22.67 -12.64
C PRO A 103 24.56 21.54 -12.86
N TYR A 104 24.16 20.33 -12.50
CA TYR A 104 24.90 19.11 -12.82
C TYR A 104 25.20 19.09 -14.33
N PRO A 105 26.43 18.72 -14.77
CA PRO A 105 27.51 18.08 -14.01
C PRO A 105 28.49 19.02 -13.32
N LYS A 106 28.29 20.35 -13.40
CA LYS A 106 29.26 21.35 -12.93
C LYS A 106 29.21 21.64 -11.42
N GLY A 107 28.24 21.07 -10.70
CA GLY A 107 28.08 21.20 -9.26
C GLY A 107 27.05 20.22 -8.70
N VAL A 108 27.24 19.81 -7.44
CA VAL A 108 26.34 18.92 -6.72
C VAL A 108 26.34 19.28 -5.22
N CYS A 109 25.18 19.19 -4.58
CA CYS A 109 25.02 19.32 -3.13
C CYS A 109 24.21 18.15 -2.54
N THR A 110 24.17 18.06 -1.21
CA THR A 110 23.40 17.05 -0.47
C THR A 110 21.89 17.14 -0.71
N LYS A 111 21.37 18.33 -1.06
CA LYS A 111 19.93 18.55 -1.31
C LYS A 111 19.49 18.11 -2.72
N CYS A 112 20.40 18.16 -3.69
CA CYS A 112 20.08 17.80 -5.09
C CYS A 112 20.37 16.32 -5.40
N LYS A 113 21.34 15.71 -4.70
CA LYS A 113 21.65 14.29 -4.87
C LYS A 113 20.49 13.43 -4.35
N PRO A 114 20.16 12.32 -5.02
CA PRO A 114 19.18 11.38 -4.49
C PRO A 114 19.69 10.80 -3.16
N PRO A 115 18.79 10.52 -2.19
CA PRO A 115 19.19 9.85 -0.95
C PRO A 115 19.68 8.43 -1.28
N MET A 116 20.46 7.87 -0.36
CA MET A 116 20.86 6.46 -0.44
C MET A 116 19.60 5.60 -0.34
N MET A 117 19.48 4.61 -1.21
CA MET A 117 18.30 3.74 -1.30
C MET A 117 18.66 2.32 -0.91
N THR A 118 17.75 1.67 -0.17
CA THR A 118 17.80 0.24 0.11
C THR A 118 16.74 -0.45 -0.75
N LEU A 119 17.15 -1.45 -1.53
CA LEU A 119 16.25 -2.24 -2.35
C LEU A 119 15.74 -3.43 -1.54
N ASN A 120 14.43 -3.45 -1.31
CA ASN A 120 13.73 -4.59 -0.72
C ASN A 120 12.91 -5.31 -1.79
N ARG A 121 12.59 -6.58 -1.56
CA ARG A 121 11.63 -7.29 -2.41
C ARG A 121 10.26 -6.61 -2.29
N GLN A 122 9.68 -6.26 -3.43
CA GLN A 122 8.30 -5.76 -3.53
C GLN A 122 7.28 -6.90 -3.38
#